data_AF-A0A3C0EF44-F1
#
_entry.id   AF-A0A3C0EF44-F1
#
_cell.length_a   1.000
_cell.length_b   1.000
_cell.length_c   1.000
_cell.angle_alpha   90.00
_cell.angle_beta   90.00
_cell.angle_gamma   90.00
#
_symmetry.space_group_name_H-M   'P 1'
#
loop_
_entity.id
_entity.type
_entity.pdbx_description
1 polymer ?
#
loop_
_entity_poly.entity_id
_entity_poly.type
_entity_poly.pdbx_seq_one_letter_code
_entity_poly.pdbx_strand_id
1 'polypeptide(L)' 'MMGELGDDASCAGVARQYMGITDAFLIDHQDSGLAPEIEGMGIQAVPASIIMETEADKVALAEIIMDMVANKS' A
#
# COMPACT_ATOMS: atom_id res chain seq x y z
N MET A 1 -4.01 -1.11 -19.16
CA MET A 1 -4.44 -1.21 -17.74
C MET A 1 -4.05 -2.58 -17.19
N MET A 2 -3.93 -2.77 -15.87
CA MET A 2 -3.41 -4.01 -15.25
C MET A 2 -4.06 -5.31 -15.76
N GLY A 3 -5.38 -5.26 -16.03
CA GLY A 3 -6.11 -6.40 -16.63
C GLY A 3 -5.75 -6.73 -18.09
N GLU A 4 -5.05 -5.86 -18.81
CA GLU A 4 -4.51 -6.14 -20.15
C GLU A 4 -3.15 -6.84 -20.09
N LEU A 5 -2.51 -6.86 -18.92
CA LEU A 5 -1.22 -7.52 -18.66
C LEU A 5 -1.39 -8.91 -18.01
N GLY A 6 -2.63 -9.34 -17.74
CA GLY A 6 -2.93 -10.64 -17.12
C GLY A 6 -2.76 -10.68 -15.60
N ASP A 7 -2.44 -9.55 -14.98
CA ASP A 7 -2.42 -9.40 -13.53
C ASP A 7 -3.82 -9.08 -13.00
N ASP A 8 -4.18 -9.69 -11.85
CA ASP A 8 -5.38 -9.31 -11.11
C ASP A 8 -5.29 -7.83 -10.73
N ALA A 9 -6.35 -7.07 -11.02
CA ALA A 9 -6.46 -5.66 -10.66
C ALA A 9 -6.70 -5.48 -9.14
N SER A 10 -5.75 -5.97 -8.34
CA SER A 10 -5.77 -5.98 -6.89
C SER A 10 -4.52 -5.27 -6.33
N CYS A 11 -4.59 -4.81 -5.08
CA CYS A 11 -3.45 -4.21 -4.41
C CYS A 11 -2.26 -5.18 -4.28
N ALA A 12 -2.53 -6.49 -4.13
CA ALA A 12 -1.51 -7.53 -4.13
C ALA A 12 -0.82 -7.68 -5.50
N GLY A 13 -1.58 -7.59 -6.60
CA GLY A 13 -1.02 -7.56 -7.95
C GLY A 13 -0.08 -6.36 -8.15
N VAL A 14 -0.47 -5.18 -7.66
CA VAL A 14 0.38 -3.98 -7.69
C VAL A 14 1.64 -4.17 -6.86
N ALA A 15 1.52 -4.64 -5.61
CA ALA A 15 2.66 -4.87 -4.73
C ALA A 15 3.69 -5.85 -5.34
N ARG A 16 3.23 -6.86 -6.08
CA ARG A 16 4.09 -7.82 -6.78
C ARG A 16 5.05 -7.15 -7.77
N GLN A 17 4.61 -6.09 -8.45
CA GLN A 17 5.47 -5.34 -9.38
C GLN A 17 6.55 -4.51 -8.68
N TYR A 18 6.40 -4.25 -7.37
CA TYR A 18 7.35 -3.53 -6.54
C TYR A 18 8.18 -4.43 -5.60
N MET A 19 8.06 -5.75 -5.74
CA MET A 19 8.83 -6.72 -4.96
C MET A 19 10.34 -6.48 -5.13
N GLY A 20 11.06 -6.38 -4.01
CA GLY A 20 12.50 -6.09 -4.00
C GLY A 20 12.87 -4.63 -4.28
N ILE A 21 11.88 -3.74 -4.46
CA ILE A 21 12.08 -2.30 -4.66
C ILE A 21 11.57 -1.51 -3.45
N THR A 22 10.41 -1.86 -2.90
CA THR A 22 9.81 -1.17 -1.75
C THR A 22 9.78 -2.06 -0.50
N ASP A 23 9.99 -1.45 0.66
CA ASP A 23 9.87 -2.12 1.97
C ASP A 23 8.45 -2.06 2.52
N ALA A 24 7.64 -1.09 2.09
CA ALA A 24 6.30 -0.85 2.62
C ALA A 24 5.32 -0.48 1.49
N PHE A 25 4.06 -0.84 1.69
CA PHE A 25 2.99 -0.61 0.74
C PHE A 25 1.68 -0.31 1.47
N LEU A 26 1.14 0.89 1.26
CA LEU A 26 -0.11 1.30 1.88
C LEU A 26 -1.29 0.77 1.08
N ILE A 27 -2.27 0.19 1.75
CA ILE A 27 -3.50 -0.37 1.16
C ILE A 27 -4.73 0.21 1.84
N ASP A 28 -5.87 0.19 1.16
CA ASP A 28 -7.13 0.60 1.79
C ASP A 28 -7.50 -0.39 2.91
N HIS A 29 -8.18 0.09 3.94
CA HIS A 29 -8.67 -0.79 5.01
C HIS A 29 -9.55 -1.94 4.50
N GLN A 30 -10.30 -1.72 3.43
CA GLN A 30 -11.14 -2.76 2.81
C GLN A 30 -10.32 -3.91 2.22
N ASP A 31 -9.07 -3.65 1.85
CA ASP A 31 -8.16 -4.63 1.27
C ASP A 31 -7.29 -5.33 2.32
N SER A 32 -7.51 -5.10 3.62
CA SER A 32 -6.70 -5.69 4.70
C SER A 32 -6.61 -7.23 4.63
N GLY A 33 -7.60 -7.90 4.01
CA GLY A 33 -7.57 -9.34 3.79
C GLY A 33 -6.46 -9.82 2.83
N LEU A 34 -5.91 -8.92 2.00
CA LEU A 34 -4.80 -9.17 1.09
C LEU A 34 -3.43 -8.85 1.71
N ALA A 35 -3.39 -8.24 2.91
CA ALA A 35 -2.15 -7.93 3.61
C ALA A 35 -1.23 -9.14 3.80
N PRO A 36 -1.71 -10.34 4.20
CA PRO A 36 -0.84 -11.51 4.35
C PRO A 36 -0.15 -11.94 3.06
N GLU A 37 -0.80 -11.76 1.91
CA GLU A 37 -0.20 -12.07 0.61
C GLU A 37 0.94 -11.09 0.30
N ILE A 38 0.72 -9.79 0.53
CA ILE A 38 1.71 -8.73 0.32
C ILE A 38 2.90 -8.90 1.28
N GLU A 39 2.63 -9.20 2.54
CA GLU A 39 3.67 -9.49 3.55
C GLU A 39 4.50 -10.72 3.18
N GLY A 40 3.89 -11.73 2.57
CA GLY A 40 4.60 -12.89 2.00
C GLY A 40 5.59 -12.53 0.90
N MET A 41 5.47 -11.34 0.28
CA MET A 41 6.42 -10.80 -0.71
C MET A 41 7.62 -10.10 -0.07
N GLY A 42 7.68 -10.02 1.26
CA GLY A 42 8.68 -9.25 2.00
C GLY A 42 8.40 -7.76 2.06
N ILE A 43 7.17 -7.34 1.74
CA ILE A 43 6.73 -5.94 1.76
C ILE A 43 5.81 -5.76 2.96
N GLN A 44 6.07 -4.77 3.81
CA GLN A 44 5.16 -4.42 4.90
C GLN A 44 3.85 -3.84 4.34
N ALA A 45 2.74 -4.57 4.49
CA ALA A 45 1.42 -4.05 4.16
C ALA A 45 0.90 -3.13 5.27
N VAL A 46 0.46 -1.92 4.92
CA VAL A 46 -0.04 -0.94 5.89
C VAL A 46 -1.44 -0.49 5.52
N PRO A 47 -2.48 -1.05 6.18
CA PRO A 47 -3.84 -0.57 6.03
C PRO A 47 -3.95 0.90 6.47
N ALA A 48 -4.46 1.75 5.58
CA ALA A 48 -4.63 3.18 5.81
C ALA A 48 -5.83 3.73 5.04
N SER A 49 -6.30 4.91 5.43
CA SER A 49 -7.24 5.70 4.62
C SER A 49 -6.49 6.32 3.44
N ILE A 50 -6.50 5.63 2.29
CA ILE A 50 -5.77 6.05 1.07
C ILE A 50 -6.64 6.83 0.07
N ILE A 51 -7.94 6.95 0.34
CA ILE A 51 -8.85 7.78 -0.45
C ILE A 51 -8.66 9.25 -0.07
N MET A 52 -8.37 10.08 -1.07
CA MET A 52 -8.00 11.49 -0.89
C MET A 52 -9.01 12.42 -1.59
N GLU A 53 -10.22 12.54 -1.05
CA GLU A 53 -11.28 13.39 -1.63
C GLU A 53 -11.05 14.87 -1.33
N THR A 54 -10.45 15.17 -0.17
CA THR A 54 -10.19 16.52 0.31
C THR A 54 -8.70 16.80 0.48
N GLU A 55 -8.33 18.06 0.67
CA GLU A 55 -6.96 18.44 1.04
C GLU A 55 -6.56 17.90 2.41
N ALA A 56 -7.50 17.85 3.35
CA ALA A 56 -7.27 17.29 4.68
C ALA A 56 -6.91 15.80 4.60
N ASP A 57 -7.54 15.02 3.71
CA ASP A 57 -7.22 13.61 3.51
C ASP A 57 -5.79 13.40 3.00
N LYS A 58 -5.34 14.29 2.10
CA LYS A 58 -3.96 14.26 1.59
C LYS A 58 -2.94 14.54 2.69
N VAL A 59 -3.23 15.55 3.52
CA VAL A 59 -2.38 15.92 4.66
C VAL A 59 -2.32 14.76 5.66
N ALA A 60 -3.46 14.18 6.02
CA ALA A 60 -3.54 13.05 6.93
C ALA A 60 -2.76 11.83 6.40
N LEU A 61 -2.89 11.49 5.12
CA LEU A 61 -2.12 10.41 4.52
C LEU A 61 -0.61 10.70 4.51
N ALA A 62 -0.21 11.95 4.23
CA ALA A 62 1.18 12.37 4.28
C ALA A 62 1.76 12.26 5.71
N GLU A 63 1.00 12.65 6.74
CA GLU A 63 1.39 12.51 8.13
C GLU A 63 1.65 11.04 8.50
N ILE A 64 0.76 10.12 8.09
CA ILE A 64 0.97 8.67 8.28
C ILE A 64 2.29 8.21 7.65
N ILE A 65 2.57 8.62 6.42
CA ILE A 65 3.81 8.26 5.71
C ILE A 65 5.04 8.81 6.44
N MET A 66 4.99 10.06 6.90
CA MET A 66 6.08 10.70 7.63
C MET A 66 6.35 10.00 8.97
N ASP A 67 5.31 9.64 9.71
CA ASP A 67 5.42 8.91 10.97
C ASP A 67 6.01 7.52 10.77
N MET A 68 5.64 6.82 9.69
CA MET A 68 6.21 5.51 9.36
C MET A 68 7.72 5.61 9.10
N VAL A 69 8.17 6.64 8.39
CA VAL A 69 9.60 6.83 8.08
C VAL A 69 10.37 7.28 9.32
N ALA A 70 9.79 8.14 10.16
CA ALA A 70 10.42 8.61 11.39
C ALA A 70 10.66 7.49 12.41
N ASN A 71 9.81 6.45 12.40
CA ASN A 71 9.88 5.33 13.34
C ASN A 71 10.66 4.10 12.83
N LYS A 72 11.16 4.11 11.58
CA LYS A 72 12.07 3.07 11.06
C LYS A 72 13.48 3.28 11.65
N SER A 73 13.77 2.62 12.77
CA SER A 73 15.11 2.55 13.40
C SER A 73 15.99 1.46 12.81
#